data_AF-A0A3B1EJD0-F1
#
_entry.id   AF-A0A3B1EJD0-F1
#
_cell.length_a   1.000
_cell.length_b   1.000
_cell.length_c   1.000
_cell.angle_alpha   90.00
_cell.angle_beta   90.00
_cell.angle_gamma   90.00
#
_symmetry.space_group_name_H-M   'P 1'
#
loop_
_entity.id
_entity.type
_entity.pdbx_description
1 polymer ?
#
loop_
_entity_poly.entity_id
_entity_poly.type
_entity_poly.pdbx_seq_one_letter_code
_entity_poly.pdbx_strand_id
1 'polypeptide(L)'
;MSIFADTSRYRFAEVYEATDRTGRKVLALTAAEPPAQRILGEHLRSEGERLDLIAGFYLDDPAAFWRLALANDVLTPDTIAQAASVSVPSKR
;
A
#
# COMPACT_ATOMS: atom_id res chain seq x y z
N MET A 1 -20.56 -2.99 6.42
CA MET A 1 -20.01 -1.66 6.12
C MET A 1 -18.61 -1.62 6.68
N SER A 2 -17.61 -1.33 5.85
CA SER A 2 -16.23 -1.19 6.32
C SER A 2 -16.08 0.08 7.15
N ILE A 3 -15.26 0.04 8.21
CA ILE A 3 -14.87 1.23 8.97
C ILE A 3 -13.76 2.03 8.27
N PHE A 4 -13.18 1.48 7.20
CA PHE A 4 -12.11 2.09 6.43
C PHE A 4 -12.63 2.76 5.17
N ALA A 5 -11.87 3.75 4.67
CA ALA A 5 -12.15 4.37 3.39
C ALA A 5 -12.15 3.32 2.26
N ASP A 6 -12.93 3.57 1.22
CA ASP A 6 -13.09 2.63 0.10
C ASP A 6 -11.78 2.34 -0.65
N THR A 7 -10.85 3.29 -0.69
CA THR A 7 -9.52 3.12 -1.31
C THR A 7 -8.48 2.51 -0.37
N SER A 8 -8.83 2.28 0.90
CA SER A 8 -7.92 1.73 1.89
C SER A 8 -7.54 0.28 1.57
N ARG A 9 -6.26 -0.05 1.77
CA ARG A 9 -5.76 -1.42 1.78
C ARG A 9 -6.56 -2.35 2.70
N TYR A 10 -7.09 -1.82 3.80
CA TYR A 10 -7.84 -2.57 4.81
C TYR A 10 -9.36 -2.53 4.62
N ARG A 11 -9.86 -2.09 3.45
CA ARG A 11 -11.31 -1.97 3.21
C ARG A 11 -12.11 -3.25 3.50
N PHE A 12 -11.50 -4.42 3.36
CA PHE A 12 -12.11 -5.72 3.64
C PHE A 12 -11.59 -6.40 4.91
N ALA A 13 -10.76 -5.71 5.69
CA ALA A 13 -10.23 -6.27 6.92
C ALA A 13 -11.30 -6.36 8.01
N GLU A 14 -11.30 -7.47 8.72
CA GLU A 14 -12.15 -7.70 9.88
C GLU A 14 -11.39 -7.35 11.16
N VAL A 15 -12.11 -6.76 12.12
CA VAL A 15 -11.57 -6.48 13.45
C VAL A 15 -11.88 -7.67 14.35
N TYR A 16 -10.86 -8.23 15.00
CA TYR A 16 -11.02 -9.34 15.95
C TYR A 16 -10.26 -9.08 17.26
N GLU A 17 -10.68 -9.74 18.33
CA GLU A 17 -9.97 -9.69 19.61
C GLU A 17 -8.85 -10.74 19.63
N ALA A 18 -7.62 -10.29 19.85
CA ALA A 18 -6.45 -11.13 20.01
C ALA A 18 -5.91 -11.03 21.44
N THR A 19 -5.34 -12.13 21.94
CA THR A 19 -4.62 -12.13 23.21
C THR A 19 -3.13 -11.97 22.94
N ASP A 20 -2.50 -10.93 23.49
CA ASP A 20 -1.07 -10.73 23.35
C ASP A 20 -0.25 -11.68 24.25
N ARG A 21 1.08 -11.66 24.10
CA ARG A 21 2.00 -12.49 24.90
C ARG A 21 1.95 -12.25 26.42
N THR A 22 1.32 -11.15 26.85
CA THR A 22 1.16 -10.78 28.26
C THR A 22 -0.22 -11.10 28.81
N GLY A 23 -1.10 -11.71 27.99
CA GLY A 23 -2.47 -12.05 28.36
C GLY A 23 -3.47 -10.91 28.20
N ARG A 24 -3.09 -9.78 27.58
CA ARG A 24 -4.00 -8.66 27.35
C ARG A 24 -4.82 -8.89 26.08
N LYS A 25 -6.11 -8.57 26.17
CA LYS A 25 -7.01 -8.53 25.01
C LYS A 25 -6.78 -7.23 24.23
N VAL A 26 -6.50 -7.34 22.93
CA VAL A 26 -6.26 -6.22 22.01
C VAL A 26 -7.09 -6.41 20.75
N LEU A 27 -7.52 -5.31 20.12
CA LEU A 27 -8.14 -5.37 18.81
C LEU A 27 -7.06 -5.47 17.73
N ALA A 28 -7.22 -6.42 16.81
CA ALA A 28 -6.35 -6.66 15.69
C ALA A 28 -7.14 -6.69 14.37
N LEU A 29 -6.44 -6.53 13.26
CA LEU A 29 -7.02 -6.59 11.92
C LEU A 29 -6.57 -7.86 11.22
N THR A 30 -7.46 -8.46 10.42
CA THR A 30 -7.05 -9.49 9.48
C THR A 30 -6.08 -8.93 8.43
N ALA A 31 -5.26 -9.81 7.85
CA ALA A 31 -4.33 -9.41 6.82
C ALA A 31 -5.08 -8.81 5.62
N ALA A 32 -4.54 -7.72 5.07
CA ALA A 32 -5.10 -7.13 3.87
C ALA A 32 -4.85 -8.02 2.65
N GLU A 33 -5.90 -8.27 1.87
CA GLU A 33 -5.80 -8.99 0.61
C GLU A 33 -5.12 -8.10 -0.46
N PRO A 34 -4.01 -8.54 -1.06
CA PRO A 34 -3.34 -7.77 -2.10
C PRO A 34 -4.20 -7.78 -3.38
N PRO A 35 -4.58 -6.62 -3.93
CA PRO A 35 -5.31 -6.58 -5.19
C PRO A 35 -4.42 -7.06 -6.34
N ALA A 36 -5.01 -7.72 -7.34
CA ALA A 36 -4.34 -7.90 -8.62
C ALA A 36 -4.08 -6.53 -9.25
N GLN A 37 -2.84 -6.30 -9.70
CA GLN A 37 -2.47 -5.03 -10.32
C GLN A 37 -1.95 -5.28 -11.73
N ARG A 38 -2.44 -4.51 -12.69
CA ARG A 38 -1.84 -4.46 -14.02
C ARG A 38 -0.77 -3.39 -14.02
N ILE A 39 0.45 -3.73 -14.43
CA ILE A 39 1.53 -2.75 -14.56
C ILE A 39 1.29 -1.89 -15.79
N LEU A 40 1.31 -0.57 -15.62
CA LEU A 40 1.18 0.43 -16.68
C LEU A 40 2.53 0.65 -17.37
N GLY A 41 3.62 0.62 -16.60
CA GLY A 41 4.98 0.82 -17.07
C GLY A 41 5.91 1.16 -15.91
N GLU A 42 7.12 1.63 -16.24
CA GLU A 42 8.09 2.12 -15.28
C GLU A 42 8.14 3.64 -15.27
N HIS A 43 8.23 4.21 -14.07
CA HIS A 43 8.46 5.63 -13.83
C HIS A 43 9.89 5.84 -13.35
N LEU A 44 10.66 6.64 -14.08
CA LEU A 44 12.01 7.05 -13.67
C LEU A 44 11.89 8.14 -12.60
N ARG A 45 12.45 7.87 -11.42
CA ARG A 45 12.36 8.79 -10.28
C ARG A 45 13.40 9.89 -10.33
N SER A 46 13.01 11.06 -9.84
CA SER A 46 13.93 12.11 -9.45
C SER A 46 14.44 11.90 -8.03
N GLU A 47 15.63 12.41 -7.73
CA GLU A 47 16.17 12.35 -6.36
C GLU A 47 15.24 13.09 -5.38
N GLY A 48 14.95 12.46 -4.24
CA GLY A 48 14.02 13.00 -3.24
C GLY A 48 12.54 12.93 -3.61
N GLU A 49 12.18 12.37 -4.77
CA GLU A 49 10.78 12.23 -5.18
C GLU A 49 10.05 11.22 -4.29
N ARG A 50 9.02 11.69 -3.59
CA ARG A 50 8.27 10.89 -2.64
C ARG A 50 7.22 10.03 -3.33
N LEU A 51 7.02 8.81 -2.82
CA LEU A 51 6.10 7.82 -3.39
C LEU A 51 4.62 8.26 -3.36
N ASP A 52 4.23 9.10 -2.40
CA ASP A 52 2.88 9.66 -2.33
C ASP A 52 2.60 10.64 -3.48
N LEU A 53 3.62 11.34 -4.00
CA LEU A 53 3.46 12.18 -5.19
C LEU A 53 3.25 11.33 -6.45
N ILE A 54 4.03 10.27 -6.60
CA ILE A 54 3.91 9.31 -7.71
C ILE A 54 2.53 8.63 -7.66
N ALA A 55 2.10 8.18 -6.48
CA ALA A 55 0.78 7.59 -6.28
C ALA A 55 -0.35 8.60 -6.57
N GLY A 56 -0.20 9.84 -6.10
CA GLY A 56 -1.14 10.92 -6.42
C GLY A 56 -1.26 11.16 -7.92
N PHE A 57 -0.16 11.13 -8.66
CA PHE A 57 -0.15 11.35 -10.11
C PHE A 57 -0.75 10.18 -10.91
N TYR A 58 -0.40 8.94 -10.58
CA TYR A 58 -0.81 7.77 -11.39
C TYR A 58 -2.10 7.09 -10.92
N LEU A 59 -2.42 7.19 -9.62
CA LEU A 59 -3.54 6.49 -8.99
C LEU A 59 -4.65 7.44 -8.54
N ASP A 60 -4.44 8.76 -8.65
CA ASP A 60 -5.31 9.81 -8.11
C ASP A 60 -5.57 9.67 -6.59
N ASP A 61 -4.66 8.99 -5.88
CA ASP A 61 -4.73 8.79 -4.43
C ASP A 61 -3.31 8.73 -3.84
N PRO A 62 -2.84 9.81 -3.18
CA PRO A 62 -1.55 9.83 -2.51
C PRO A 62 -1.40 8.75 -1.43
N ALA A 63 -2.50 8.34 -0.78
CA ALA A 63 -2.50 7.28 0.23
C ALA A 63 -2.37 5.89 -0.39
N ALA A 64 -2.50 5.75 -1.71
CA ALA A 64 -2.33 4.50 -2.44
C ALA A 64 -0.87 4.15 -2.75
N PHE A 65 0.12 4.83 -2.15
CA PHE A 65 1.55 4.52 -2.35
C PHE A 65 1.92 3.06 -2.02
N TRP A 66 1.16 2.39 -1.14
CA TRP A 66 1.34 0.97 -0.84
C TRP A 66 1.13 0.06 -2.08
N ARG A 67 0.37 0.52 -3.08
CA ARG A 67 0.22 -0.18 -4.37
C ARG A 67 1.51 -0.17 -5.18
N LEU A 68 2.35 0.85 -5.02
CA LEU A 68 3.70 0.88 -5.62
C LEU A 68 4.60 -0.16 -4.94
N ALA A 69 4.53 -0.27 -3.60
CA ALA A 69 5.23 -1.33 -2.85
C ALA A 69 4.85 -2.73 -3.34
N LEU A 70 3.54 -2.97 -3.49
CA LEU A 70 3.02 -4.23 -4.02
C LEU A 70 3.45 -4.49 -5.47
N ALA A 71 3.45 -3.47 -6.33
CA ALA A 71 3.83 -3.60 -7.75
C ALA A 71 5.31 -3.97 -7.97
N ASN A 72 6.18 -3.65 -7.01
CA ASN A 72 7.63 -3.87 -7.11
C ASN A 72 8.12 -5.00 -6.18
N ASP A 73 7.19 -5.77 -5.61
CA ASP A 73 7.49 -6.88 -4.68
C ASP A 73 8.41 -6.48 -3.51
N VAL A 74 8.14 -5.33 -2.89
CA VAL A 74 8.86 -4.88 -1.70
C VAL A 74 7.96 -4.82 -0.47
N LEU A 75 8.57 -5.05 0.69
CA LEU A 75 7.88 -4.96 1.97
C LEU A 75 7.75 -3.52 2.48
N THR A 76 8.77 -2.69 2.24
CA THR A 76 8.84 -1.33 2.77
C THR A 76 8.90 -0.28 1.64
N PRO A 77 8.17 0.84 1.76
CA PRO A 77 8.23 1.94 0.79
C PRO A 77 9.64 2.51 0.65
N ASP A 78 10.43 2.53 1.73
CA ASP A 78 11.81 3.04 1.73
C ASP A 78 12.73 2.28 0.76
N THR A 79 12.45 1.00 0.49
CA THR A 79 13.21 0.20 -0.46
C THR A 79 13.04 0.74 -1.88
N ILE A 80 11.82 1.08 -2.28
CA ILE A 80 11.56 1.71 -3.59
C ILE A 80 12.03 3.16 -3.60
N ALA A 81 11.96 3.86 -2.47
CA ALA A 81 12.41 5.25 -2.39
C ALA A 81 13.92 5.41 -2.69
N GLN A 82 14.69 4.33 -2.70
CA GLN A 82 16.10 4.29 -3.10
C GLN A 82 16.32 3.77 -4.53
N ALA A 83 15.29 3.22 -5.18
CA ALA A 83 15.37 2.72 -6.55
C ALA A 83 15.32 3.87 -7.58
N ALA A 84 16.07 3.72 -8.67
CA ALA A 84 16.08 4.69 -9.77
C ALA A 84 14.75 4.70 -10.55
N SER A 85 14.08 3.56 -10.67
CA SER A 85 12.76 3.44 -11.30
C SER A 85 11.77 2.69 -10.43
N VAL A 86 10.49 2.91 -10.69
CA VAL A 86 9.37 2.27 -9.99
C VAL A 86 8.38 1.72 -11.01
N SER A 87 8.04 0.44 -10.91
CA SER A 87 6.90 -0.12 -11.62
C SER A 87 5.61 0.48 -11.09
N VAL A 88 4.83 1.08 -11.98
CA VAL A 88 3.60 1.78 -11.62
C VAL A 88 2.39 0.95 -12.07
N PRO A 89 1.44 0.66 -11.17
CA PRO A 89 0.21 -0.04 -11.54
C PRO A 89 -0.81 0.91 -12.21
N SER A 90 -1.75 0.34 -12.96
CA SER A 90 -2.90 1.08 -13.46
C SER A 90 -3.80 1.55 -12.32
N LYS A 91 -4.46 2.70 -12.53
CA LYS A 91 -5.47 3.22 -11.60
C LYS A 91 -6.57 2.21 -11.28
N ARG A 92 -7.03 1.47 -12.30
CA ARG A 92 -8.03 0.39 -12.22
C ARG A 92 -7.41 -0.97 -11.95
#